data_AF-R0KWN4-F1
#
_entry.id   AF-R0KWN4-F1
#
_cell.length_a   1.000
_cell.length_b   1.000
_cell.length_c   1.000
_cell.angle_alpha   90.00
_cell.angle_beta   90.00
_cell.angle_gamma   90.00
#
_symmetry.space_group_name_H-M   'P 1'
#
loop_
_entity.id
_entity.type
_entity.pdbx_description
1 polymer ?
#
loop_
_entity_poly.entity_id
_entity_poly.type
_entity_poly.pdbx_seq_one_letter_code
_entity_poly.pdbx_strand_id
1 'polypeptide(L)'
;MLINVLLVLGLIESFLIKHKAFNKFLTAVNESGRTNIKLTKNMNRAIDVKFKQHKDGLIYIKSTKDSDKSLDVADFGDKLILYSFHGGGNQQFIVSMADYGKFNILNDNSCFQYDEDSPYVLLRSCNNSENQVFTFVRRNKGSDNYDREDLDNENNDRPVDKEMDIDEDFFPRRNSPRKKSRKNCRSEDDDDDDE
;
A
#
# COMPACT_ATOMS: atom_id res chain seq x y z
N MET A 1 8.32 10.26 -39.18
CA MET A 1 9.19 9.69 -38.14
C MET A 1 8.69 10.17 -36.79
N LEU A 2 7.88 9.35 -36.13
CA LEU A 2 7.43 9.55 -34.76
C LEU A 2 8.25 8.65 -33.85
N ILE A 3 8.26 9.00 -32.55
CA ILE A 3 8.95 8.37 -31.43
C ILE A 3 10.28 9.07 -31.10
N ASN A 4 10.16 10.20 -30.42
CA ASN A 4 11.12 10.68 -29.41
C ASN A 4 10.42 11.67 -28.48
N VAL A 5 9.28 11.26 -27.91
CA VAL A 5 8.63 11.96 -26.79
C VAL A 5 8.13 10.91 -25.80
N LEU A 6 9.05 10.26 -25.11
CA LEU A 6 8.74 9.47 -23.91
C LEU A 6 10.01 9.25 -23.08
N LEU A 7 10.69 10.36 -22.77
CA LEU A 7 11.69 10.41 -21.72
C LEU A 7 11.29 11.53 -20.76
N VAL A 8 10.05 11.44 -20.27
CA VAL A 8 9.50 12.35 -19.29
C VAL A 8 9.24 11.55 -18.02
N LEU A 9 10.15 11.73 -17.06
CA LEU A 9 9.96 11.46 -15.63
C LEU A 9 9.85 10.00 -15.20
N GLY A 10 10.98 9.29 -15.27
CA GLY A 10 11.26 8.16 -14.38
C GLY A 10 11.44 8.59 -12.91
N LEU A 11 10.53 9.43 -12.38
CA LEU A 11 10.43 9.66 -10.94
C LEU A 11 9.76 8.42 -10.37
N ILE A 12 10.58 7.49 -9.89
CA ILE A 12 10.08 6.41 -9.04
C ILE A 12 9.44 7.10 -7.82
N GLU A 13 8.11 7.15 -7.81
CA GLU A 13 7.37 7.73 -6.70
C GLU A 13 7.67 6.91 -5.44
N SER A 14 8.27 7.59 -4.46
CA SER A 14 8.49 7.04 -3.12
C SER A 14 7.34 7.47 -2.23
N PHE A 15 6.85 6.54 -1.43
CA PHE A 15 5.81 6.79 -0.44
C PHE A 15 6.19 6.19 0.90
N LEU A 16 5.53 6.70 1.93
CA LEU A 16 5.52 6.18 3.28
C LEU A 16 4.24 5.39 3.47
N ILE A 17 4.32 4.30 4.21
CA ILE A 17 3.15 3.56 4.64
C ILE A 17 2.83 3.99 6.07
N LYS A 18 1.65 4.58 6.27
CA LYS A 18 1.22 5.15 7.55
C LYS A 18 0.06 4.34 8.10
N HIS A 19 0.17 3.86 9.32
CA HIS A 19 -0.92 3.24 10.03
C HIS A 19 -1.98 4.30 10.37
N LYS A 20 -3.25 4.07 10.01
CA LYS A 20 -4.28 5.09 10.08
C LYS A 20 -4.66 5.45 11.51
N ALA A 21 -5.02 4.46 12.33
CA ALA A 21 -5.49 4.70 13.71
C ALA A 21 -4.41 5.37 14.58
N PHE A 22 -3.20 4.79 14.60
CA PHE A 22 -2.11 5.27 15.45
C PHE A 22 -1.35 6.49 14.88
N ASN A 23 -1.61 6.91 13.64
CA ASN A 23 -0.91 8.03 13.00
C ASN A 23 0.63 7.86 13.03
N LYS A 24 1.12 6.63 12.83
CA LYS A 24 2.55 6.25 12.85
C LYS A 24 2.94 5.64 11.50
N PHE A 25 4.19 5.78 11.10
CA PHE A 25 4.72 5.25 9.84
C PHE A 25 5.46 3.93 10.03
N LEU A 26 5.50 3.09 9.00
CA LEU A 26 6.40 1.94 8.98
C LEU A 26 7.86 2.42 9.08
N THR A 27 8.66 1.76 9.90
CA THR A 27 10.09 1.99 10.05
C THR A 27 10.84 0.68 10.08
N ALA A 28 12.05 0.69 9.52
CA ALA A 28 12.97 -0.44 9.54
C ALA A 28 13.95 -0.29 10.72
N VAL A 29 13.96 -1.28 11.62
CA VAL A 29 14.81 -1.27 12.82
C VAL A 29 15.67 -2.53 12.84
N ASN A 30 16.99 -2.37 12.88
CA ASN A 30 17.91 -3.51 13.00
C ASN A 30 17.99 -3.96 14.46
N GLU A 31 17.60 -5.20 14.72
CA GLU A 31 17.66 -5.84 16.03
C GLU A 31 18.14 -7.27 15.86
N SER A 32 19.22 -7.63 16.57
CA SER A 32 19.76 -8.99 16.58
C SER A 32 20.03 -9.57 15.18
N GLY A 33 20.52 -8.73 14.26
CA GLY A 33 20.89 -9.14 12.89
C GLY A 33 19.71 -9.26 11.92
N ARG A 34 18.50 -8.88 12.32
CA ARG A 34 17.33 -8.80 11.44
C ARG A 34 16.79 -7.37 11.40
N THR A 35 16.30 -6.95 10.24
CA THR A 35 15.65 -5.63 10.10
C THR A 35 14.14 -5.79 10.23
N ASN A 36 13.61 -5.57 11.42
CA ASN A 36 12.18 -5.68 11.71
C ASN A 36 11.43 -4.44 11.20
N ILE A 37 10.18 -4.63 10.78
CA ILE A 37 9.26 -3.53 10.51
C ILE A 37 8.43 -3.23 11.76
N LYS A 38 8.53 -1.98 12.20
CA LYS A 38 7.81 -1.43 13.36
C LYS A 38 7.09 -0.15 12.96
N LEU A 39 6.45 0.50 13.93
CA LEU A 39 5.87 1.83 13.75
C LEU A 39 6.70 2.93 14.42
N THR A 40 6.71 4.13 13.83
CA THR A 40 7.35 5.34 14.39
C THR A 40 6.47 6.58 14.18
N LYS A 41 6.49 7.51 15.13
CA LYS A 41 5.90 8.85 14.94
C LYS A 41 6.80 9.78 14.12
N ASN A 42 8.11 9.49 14.07
CA ASN A 42 9.09 10.32 13.37
C ASN A 42 9.14 9.95 11.88
N MET A 43 8.60 10.82 11.04
CA MET A 43 8.57 10.67 9.59
C MET A 43 9.96 10.50 8.96
N ASN A 44 11.01 11.13 9.51
CA ASN A 44 12.38 11.02 8.99
C ASN A 44 12.98 9.63 9.24
N ARG A 45 12.43 8.88 10.21
CA ARG A 45 12.77 7.48 10.47
C ARG A 45 11.91 6.49 9.69
N ALA A 46 10.88 6.96 8.97
CA ALA A 46 10.01 6.09 8.18
C ALA A 46 10.78 5.49 6.99
N ILE A 47 10.51 4.22 6.69
CA ILE A 47 11.09 3.57 5.52
C ILE A 47 10.48 4.18 4.25
N ASP A 48 11.35 4.58 3.33
CA ASP A 48 10.96 4.88 1.95
C ASP A 48 10.68 3.60 1.18
N VAL A 49 9.51 3.51 0.56
CA VAL A 49 9.18 2.38 -0.30
C VAL A 49 8.64 2.82 -1.66
N LYS A 50 8.74 1.89 -2.61
CA LYS A 50 8.15 1.96 -3.94
C LYS A 50 7.41 0.66 -4.24
N PHE A 51 6.31 0.75 -4.98
CA PHE A 51 5.60 -0.44 -5.47
C PHE A 51 6.18 -0.83 -6.81
N LYS A 52 6.53 -2.11 -6.94
CA LYS A 52 6.89 -2.72 -8.22
C LYS A 52 5.81 -3.73 -8.56
N GLN A 53 5.08 -3.47 -9.66
CA GLN A 53 4.04 -4.38 -10.12
C GLN A 53 4.61 -5.78 -10.43
N HIS A 54 3.79 -6.78 -10.14
CA HIS A 54 3.98 -8.18 -10.49
C HIS A 54 2.68 -8.74 -11.11
N LYS A 55 2.70 -10.01 -11.53
CA LYS A 55 1.56 -10.65 -12.18
C LYS A 55 0.31 -10.66 -11.27
N ASP A 56 -0.86 -10.72 -11.89
CA ASP A 56 -2.14 -10.96 -11.21
C ASP A 56 -2.52 -9.94 -10.12
N GLY A 57 -2.05 -8.70 -10.26
CA GLY A 57 -2.32 -7.62 -9.29
C GLY A 57 -1.45 -7.69 -8.03
N LEU A 58 -0.49 -8.62 -7.98
CA LEU A 58 0.52 -8.66 -6.92
C LEU A 58 1.53 -7.53 -7.10
N ILE A 59 2.12 -7.10 -5.99
CA ILE A 59 3.17 -6.10 -5.96
C ILE A 59 4.33 -6.55 -5.07
N TYR A 60 5.51 -6.01 -5.34
CA TYR A 60 6.61 -5.98 -4.39
C TYR A 60 6.69 -4.60 -3.75
N ILE A 61 6.81 -4.53 -2.43
CA ILE A 61 7.04 -3.27 -1.71
C ILE A 61 8.55 -3.17 -1.44
N LYS A 62 9.27 -2.44 -2.30
CA LYS A 62 10.74 -2.38 -2.28
C LYS A 62 11.23 -1.14 -1.55
N SER A 63 12.33 -1.26 -0.82
CA SER A 63 13.04 -0.09 -0.27
C SER A 63 13.53 0.78 -1.42
N THR A 64 13.46 2.10 -1.26
CA THR A 64 14.08 3.02 -2.23
C THR A 64 15.54 3.31 -1.90
N LYS A 65 15.95 3.10 -0.64
CA LYS A 65 17.35 3.28 -0.19
C LYS A 65 18.25 2.11 -0.56
N ASP A 66 17.67 0.92 -0.70
CA ASP A 66 18.37 -0.29 -1.08
C ASP A 66 17.47 -1.12 -2.00
N SER A 67 17.79 -1.14 -3.30
CA SER A 67 16.99 -1.83 -4.30
C SER A 67 16.98 -3.35 -4.14
N ASP A 68 17.95 -3.89 -3.40
CA ASP A 68 18.08 -5.32 -3.14
C ASP A 68 17.28 -5.72 -1.90
N LYS A 69 16.54 -4.78 -1.29
CA LYS A 69 15.66 -5.03 -0.15
C LYS A 69 14.19 -4.81 -0.46
N SER A 70 13.34 -5.63 0.13
CA SER A 70 11.88 -5.51 0.08
C SER A 70 11.24 -5.93 1.39
N LEU A 71 10.01 -5.47 1.60
CA LEU A 71 9.17 -6.05 2.63
C LEU A 71 9.01 -7.54 2.37
N ASP A 72 9.04 -8.31 3.45
CA ASP A 72 9.12 -9.76 3.45
C ASP A 72 8.43 -10.27 4.71
N VAL A 73 7.61 -11.31 4.55
CA VAL A 73 7.02 -12.07 5.64
C VAL A 73 8.02 -13.18 6.01
N ALA A 74 8.56 -13.13 7.22
CA ALA A 74 9.60 -14.07 7.62
C ALA A 74 9.11 -15.54 7.55
N ASP A 75 9.93 -16.46 7.00
CA ASP A 75 9.57 -17.86 6.69
C ASP A 75 8.94 -18.69 7.82
N PHE A 76 9.11 -18.28 9.09
CA PHE A 76 8.59 -18.96 10.27
C PHE A 76 7.72 -18.05 11.15
N GLY A 77 7.29 -16.92 10.63
CA GLY A 77 6.61 -15.90 11.40
C GLY A 77 5.54 -15.17 10.61
N ASP A 78 4.55 -14.72 11.35
CA ASP A 78 3.63 -13.67 10.95
C ASP A 78 4.31 -12.29 10.83
N LYS A 79 5.61 -12.18 11.10
CA LYS A 79 6.29 -10.91 11.27
C LYS A 79 6.79 -10.33 9.96
N LEU A 80 6.53 -9.03 9.77
CA LEU A 80 7.05 -8.27 8.65
C LEU A 80 8.48 -7.79 8.92
N ILE A 81 9.36 -8.03 7.97
CA ILE A 81 10.77 -7.64 8.00
C ILE A 81 11.16 -6.93 6.69
N LEU A 82 12.33 -6.28 6.68
CA LEU A 82 12.99 -5.84 5.47
C LEU A 82 14.10 -6.83 5.15
N TYR A 83 13.97 -7.54 4.03
CA TYR A 83 14.88 -8.64 3.68
C TYR A 83 15.39 -8.56 2.25
N SER A 84 16.39 -9.37 1.94
CA SER A 84 16.96 -9.47 0.59
C SER A 84 15.89 -9.91 -0.40
N PHE A 85 15.78 -9.18 -1.50
CA PHE A 85 14.78 -9.42 -2.52
C PHE A 85 15.12 -10.68 -3.31
N HIS A 86 14.21 -11.64 -3.30
CA HIS A 86 14.29 -12.86 -4.11
C HIS A 86 12.97 -13.15 -4.84
N GLY A 87 11.92 -12.34 -4.65
CA GLY A 87 10.65 -12.45 -5.35
C GLY A 87 9.78 -13.63 -4.91
N GLY A 88 10.09 -14.26 -3.78
CA GLY A 88 9.31 -15.36 -3.21
C GLY A 88 7.89 -14.93 -2.85
N GLY A 89 7.00 -15.90 -2.62
CA GLY A 89 5.59 -15.66 -2.29
C GLY A 89 5.42 -14.78 -1.05
N ASN A 90 6.31 -14.89 -0.07
CA ASN A 90 6.38 -14.08 1.14
C ASN A 90 6.80 -12.61 0.90
N GLN A 91 7.18 -12.23 -0.32
CA GLN A 91 7.49 -10.87 -0.74
C GLN A 91 6.43 -10.28 -1.69
N GLN A 92 5.38 -11.04 -2.00
CA GLN A 92 4.32 -10.66 -2.94
C GLN A 92 3.08 -10.20 -2.16
N PHE A 93 2.67 -8.95 -2.37
CA PHE A 93 1.57 -8.34 -1.62
C PHE A 93 0.41 -7.92 -2.52
N ILE A 94 -0.76 -7.77 -1.94
CA ILE A 94 -1.93 -7.11 -2.56
C ILE A 94 -2.24 -5.86 -1.75
N VAL A 95 -2.50 -4.75 -2.42
CA VAL A 95 -3.07 -3.55 -1.81
C VAL A 95 -4.56 -3.55 -2.14
N SER A 96 -5.40 -3.59 -1.12
CA SER A 96 -6.86 -3.59 -1.27
C SER A 96 -7.44 -2.36 -0.59
N MET A 97 -8.35 -1.67 -1.27
CA MET A 97 -9.06 -0.53 -0.69
C MET A 97 -10.00 -1.03 0.42
N ALA A 98 -9.83 -0.51 1.62
CA ALA A 98 -10.72 -0.72 2.77
C ALA A 98 -11.85 0.32 2.78
N ASP A 99 -11.51 1.55 2.37
CA ASP A 99 -12.37 2.73 2.23
C ASP A 99 -11.60 3.76 1.37
N TYR A 100 -12.22 4.87 0.99
CA TYR A 100 -11.56 5.91 0.19
C TYR A 100 -10.25 6.39 0.84
N GLY A 101 -9.14 6.27 0.11
CA GLY A 101 -7.79 6.62 0.58
C GLY A 101 -7.21 5.71 1.68
N LYS A 102 -7.90 4.61 2.05
CA LYS A 102 -7.52 3.69 3.12
C LYS A 102 -7.36 2.27 2.60
N PHE A 103 -6.31 1.60 3.03
CA PHE A 103 -5.87 0.34 2.43
C PHE A 103 -5.57 -0.73 3.46
N ASN A 104 -5.93 -1.96 3.14
CA ASN A 104 -5.29 -3.15 3.69
C ASN A 104 -4.13 -3.55 2.78
N ILE A 105 -3.07 -4.10 3.37
CA ILE A 105 -1.94 -4.69 2.65
C ILE A 105 -1.89 -6.16 3.03
N LEU A 106 -1.96 -7.03 2.04
CA LEU A 106 -2.16 -8.46 2.22
C LEU A 106 -0.99 -9.27 1.68
N ASN A 107 -0.73 -10.41 2.30
CA ASN A 107 0.06 -11.51 1.76
C ASN A 107 -0.68 -12.81 2.11
N ASP A 108 -0.88 -13.69 1.13
CA ASP A 108 -1.57 -14.97 1.29
C ASP A 108 -2.86 -14.90 2.16
N ASN A 109 -3.77 -13.97 1.80
CA ASN A 109 -5.04 -13.71 2.49
C ASN A 109 -4.94 -13.23 3.96
N SER A 110 -3.74 -12.96 4.45
CA SER A 110 -3.50 -12.33 5.76
C SER A 110 -3.15 -10.85 5.57
N CYS A 111 -3.66 -10.01 6.46
CA CYS A 111 -3.49 -8.57 6.43
C CYS A 111 -2.37 -8.15 7.37
N PHE A 112 -1.63 -7.10 6.98
CA PHE A 112 -0.80 -6.36 7.91
C PHE A 112 -1.68 -5.86 9.05
N GLN A 113 -1.21 -6.10 10.27
CA GLN A 113 -1.83 -5.66 11.50
C GLN A 113 -0.76 -5.09 12.43
N TYR A 114 -1.08 -3.98 13.08
CA TYR A 114 -0.32 -3.49 14.21
C TYR A 114 -1.24 -3.35 15.43
N ASP A 115 -0.73 -3.80 16.57
CA ASP A 115 -1.39 -3.67 17.86
C ASP A 115 -0.36 -3.10 18.86
N GLU A 116 -0.77 -2.28 19.82
CA GLU A 116 0.21 -1.68 20.76
C GLU A 116 0.85 -2.71 21.70
N ASP A 117 0.21 -3.88 21.87
CA ASP A 117 0.77 -5.01 22.62
C ASP A 117 2.01 -5.62 21.96
N SER A 118 2.23 -5.35 20.66
CA SER A 118 3.40 -5.82 19.90
C SER A 118 4.05 -4.66 19.15
N PRO A 119 5.36 -4.38 19.34
CA PRO A 119 6.02 -3.32 18.60
C PRO A 119 6.19 -3.63 17.09
N TYR A 120 5.82 -4.83 16.65
CA TYR A 120 6.00 -5.33 15.29
C TYR A 120 4.71 -5.27 14.48
N VAL A 121 4.85 -5.08 13.17
CA VAL A 121 3.76 -5.34 12.22
C VAL A 121 3.71 -6.84 11.93
N LEU A 122 2.55 -7.43 12.17
CA LEU A 122 2.29 -8.85 12.04
C LEU A 122 1.24 -9.12 10.96
N LEU A 123 1.17 -10.34 10.46
CA LEU A 123 0.14 -10.82 9.56
C LEU A 123 -0.94 -11.55 10.37
N ARG A 124 -2.18 -11.12 10.17
CA ARG A 124 -3.35 -11.63 10.87
C ARG A 124 -4.49 -11.83 9.89
N SER A 125 -5.47 -12.65 10.26
CA SER A 125 -6.69 -12.79 9.47
C SER A 125 -7.31 -11.43 9.19
N CYS A 126 -7.60 -11.16 7.92
CA CYS A 126 -8.19 -9.90 7.50
C CYS A 126 -9.59 -9.71 8.11
N ASN A 127 -9.81 -8.59 8.79
CA ASN A 127 -11.10 -8.23 9.40
C ASN A 127 -11.46 -6.75 9.23
N ASN A 128 -10.64 -5.99 8.50
CA ASN A 128 -10.82 -4.54 8.25
C ASN A 128 -10.91 -3.68 9.53
N SER A 129 -10.46 -4.20 10.68
CA SER A 129 -10.34 -3.41 11.90
C SER A 129 -9.34 -2.28 11.72
N GLU A 130 -9.43 -1.26 12.56
CA GLU A 130 -8.58 -0.07 12.48
C GLU A 130 -7.07 -0.40 12.60
N ASN A 131 -6.74 -1.53 13.23
CA ASN A 131 -5.39 -2.07 13.38
C ASN A 131 -4.81 -2.65 12.07
N GLN A 132 -5.62 -2.79 11.02
CA GLN A 132 -5.24 -3.34 9.72
C GLN A 132 -5.30 -2.31 8.58
N VAL A 133 -5.55 -1.04 8.91
CA VAL A 133 -5.80 0.02 7.92
C VAL A 133 -4.63 1.00 7.85
N PHE A 134 -4.16 1.21 6.62
CA PHE A 134 -3.02 2.06 6.30
C PHE A 134 -3.40 3.12 5.26
N THR A 135 -2.61 4.18 5.20
CA THR A 135 -2.64 5.18 4.13
C THR A 135 -1.24 5.33 3.53
N PHE A 136 -1.17 5.84 2.30
CA PHE A 136 0.09 6.11 1.62
C PHE A 136 0.34 7.61 1.56
N VAL A 137 1.53 8.03 1.99
CA VAL A 137 1.93 9.45 1.99
C VAL A 137 3.07 9.62 0.99
N ARG A 138 2.90 10.50 0.00
CA ARG A 138 3.94 10.80 -0.99
C ARG A 138 5.13 11.48 -0.30
N ARG A 139 6.35 11.03 -0.56
CA ARG A 139 7.55 11.74 -0.10
C ARG A 139 7.98 12.74 -1.18
N ASN A 140 7.81 14.02 -0.91
CA ASN A 140 8.26 15.08 -1.81
C ASN A 140 9.77 15.28 -1.63
N LYS A 141 10.57 14.91 -2.63
CA LYS A 141 12.04 15.14 -2.63
C LYS A 141 12.45 16.61 -2.83
N GLY A 142 11.54 17.55 -2.57
CA GLY A 142 11.70 18.98 -2.89
C GLY A 142 11.82 19.92 -1.69
N SER A 143 11.76 19.41 -0.45
CA SER A 143 11.81 20.21 0.77
C SER A 143 12.98 19.86 1.69
N ASP A 144 14.01 19.18 1.17
CA ASP A 144 15.22 18.85 1.94
C ASP A 144 16.22 20.04 1.98
N ASN A 145 15.73 21.28 1.82
CA ASN A 145 16.53 22.51 1.78
C ASN A 145 15.96 23.63 2.67
N TYR A 146 15.42 23.26 3.83
CA TYR A 146 15.29 24.18 4.96
C TYR A 146 15.86 23.47 6.18
N ASP A 147 17.17 23.67 6.40
CA ASP A 147 17.80 23.65 7.72
C ASP A 147 19.25 24.15 7.59
N ARG A 148 19.40 25.48 7.51
CA ARG A 148 20.46 26.18 8.23
C ARG A 148 20.09 27.66 8.35
N GLU A 149 20.08 28.09 9.61
CA GLU A 149 19.73 29.43 10.10
C GLU A 149 18.22 29.64 10.26
N ASP A 150 17.68 29.29 11.43
CA ASP A 150 17.42 30.33 12.43
C ASP A 150 17.02 29.74 13.78
N LEU A 151 17.71 30.23 14.82
CA LEU A 151 17.28 30.19 16.20
C LEU A 151 16.08 31.13 16.36
N ASP A 152 15.17 30.75 17.26
CA ASP A 152 14.19 31.61 17.93
C ASP A 152 13.06 32.21 17.05
N ASN A 153 11.98 31.44 16.84
CA ASN A 153 10.65 32.05 16.97
C ASN A 153 9.52 31.03 17.21
N GLU A 154 8.87 31.19 18.35
CA GLU A 154 7.58 30.61 18.69
C GLU A 154 6.51 31.33 17.85
N ASN A 155 6.01 30.70 16.78
CA ASN A 155 4.63 30.82 16.25
C ASN A 155 4.50 30.24 14.82
N ASN A 156 3.59 29.28 14.67
CA ASN A 156 2.92 28.83 13.44
C ASN A 156 3.79 28.44 12.21
N ASP A 157 3.92 27.13 11.96
CA ASP A 157 3.28 26.49 10.80
C ASP A 157 3.43 24.96 10.84
N ARG A 158 2.32 24.22 10.70
CA ARG A 158 2.32 22.76 10.58
C ARG A 158 2.73 22.37 9.15
N PRO A 159 3.52 21.32 8.94
CA PRO A 159 3.70 20.78 7.60
C PRO A 159 2.35 20.28 7.08
N VAL A 160 1.93 20.78 5.93
CA VAL A 160 0.70 20.33 5.25
C VAL A 160 0.99 18.97 4.62
N ASP A 161 0.71 17.91 5.38
CA ASP A 161 0.62 16.53 4.88
C ASP A 161 -0.48 16.48 3.80
N LYS A 162 -0.12 16.53 2.51
CA LYS A 162 -1.08 16.21 1.44
C LYS A 162 -1.25 14.70 1.39
N GLU A 163 -2.34 14.20 1.98
CA GLU A 163 -2.84 12.85 1.67
C GLU A 163 -3.02 12.75 0.15
N MET A 164 -2.61 11.61 -0.43
CA MET A 164 -2.61 11.43 -1.88
C MET A 164 -4.07 11.33 -2.37
N ASP A 165 -4.50 12.27 -3.21
CA ASP A 165 -5.62 12.05 -4.12
C ASP A 165 -5.16 11.06 -5.18
N ILE A 166 -5.77 9.87 -5.20
CA ILE A 166 -5.36 8.77 -6.05
C ILE A 166 -6.10 8.88 -7.38
N ASP A 167 -5.35 9.05 -8.47
CA ASP A 167 -5.86 8.80 -9.82
C ASP A 167 -6.28 7.32 -9.91
N GLU A 168 -7.57 7.05 -10.15
CA GLU A 168 -8.13 5.69 -10.22
C GLU A 168 -7.43 4.77 -11.24
N ASP A 169 -6.62 5.33 -12.14
CA ASP A 169 -5.88 4.61 -13.18
C ASP A 169 -4.63 3.86 -12.67
N PHE A 170 -4.23 4.04 -11.40
CA PHE A 170 -3.09 3.30 -10.84
C PHE A 170 -3.40 1.83 -10.48
N PHE A 171 -4.68 1.44 -10.37
CA PHE A 171 -5.07 0.09 -9.96
C PHE A 171 -5.76 -0.69 -11.09
N PRO A 172 -5.36 -1.94 -11.38
CA PRO A 172 -6.06 -2.76 -12.34
C PRO A 172 -7.49 -3.02 -11.85
N ARG A 173 -8.47 -2.57 -12.65
CA ARG A 173 -9.89 -2.83 -12.43
C ARG A 173 -10.11 -4.33 -12.26
N ARG A 174 -10.55 -4.77 -11.08
CA ARG A 174 -11.11 -6.12 -10.92
C ARG A 174 -12.33 -6.20 -11.84
N ASN A 175 -12.27 -7.04 -12.86
CA ASN A 175 -13.45 -7.41 -13.62
C ASN A 175 -14.45 -8.06 -12.66
N SER A 176 -15.47 -7.32 -12.27
CA SER A 176 -16.59 -7.84 -11.50
C SER A 176 -17.30 -8.93 -12.32
N PRO A 177 -17.73 -10.05 -11.73
CA PRO A 177 -18.46 -11.09 -12.47
C PRO A 177 -19.73 -10.48 -13.06
N ARG A 178 -19.92 -10.64 -14.38
CA ARG A 178 -21.16 -10.26 -15.07
C ARG A 178 -22.36 -10.86 -14.32
N LYS A 179 -23.16 -9.99 -13.67
CA LYS A 179 -24.51 -10.34 -13.23
C LYS A 179 -25.29 -10.81 -14.46
N LYS A 180 -25.63 -12.09 -14.53
CA LYS A 180 -26.64 -12.59 -15.47
C LYS A 180 -27.94 -11.86 -15.16
N SER A 181 -28.36 -11.00 -16.09
CA SER A 181 -29.67 -10.36 -16.09
C SER A 181 -30.75 -11.45 -16.05
N ARG A 182 -31.59 -11.39 -15.02
CA ARG A 182 -32.92 -11.98 -15.05
C ARG A 182 -33.72 -11.28 -16.15
N LYS A 183 -34.22 -12.02 -17.13
CA LYS A 183 -35.45 -11.65 -17.84
C LYS A 183 -36.54 -12.56 -17.30
N ASN A 184 -37.55 -11.95 -16.70
CA ASN A 184 -38.78 -12.62 -16.34
C ASN A 184 -39.96 -11.87 -16.97
N CYS A 185 -40.95 -12.66 -17.34
CA CYS A 185 -42.33 -12.35 -17.70
C CYS A 185 -42.61 -11.94 -19.15
N ARG A 186 -43.31 -12.82 -19.88
CA ARG A 186 -44.72 -12.59 -20.19
C ARG A 186 -45.43 -13.91 -20.52
N SER A 187 -46.47 -14.21 -19.75
CA SER A 187 -47.58 -15.11 -20.06
C SER A 187 -48.59 -14.35 -20.92
N GLU A 188 -49.09 -14.97 -21.98
CA GLU A 188 -50.40 -14.69 -22.59
C GLU A 188 -50.77 -15.98 -23.34
N ASP A 189 -51.99 -16.41 -23.06
CA ASP A 189 -52.60 -17.70 -23.35
C ASP A 189 -53.18 -17.78 -24.78
N ASP A 190 -53.56 -19.01 -25.14
CA ASP A 190 -54.72 -19.40 -25.97
C ASP A 190 -54.66 -19.41 -27.53
N ASP A 191 -55.00 -20.63 -28.02
CA ASP A 191 -55.91 -20.98 -29.11
C ASP A 191 -55.43 -21.23 -30.57
N ASP A 192 -55.74 -22.47 -30.97
CA ASP A 192 -56.35 -22.97 -32.23
C ASP A 192 -55.53 -23.27 -33.51
N ASP A 193 -55.53 -24.57 -33.80
CA ASP A 193 -55.97 -25.26 -35.03
C ASP A 193 -55.19 -25.21 -36.38
N ASP A 194 -55.20 -26.42 -36.97
CA ASP A 194 -55.11 -26.84 -38.38
C ASP A 194 -53.78 -26.71 -39.17
N GLU A 195 -53.09 -27.86 -39.36
CA GLU A 195 -53.09 -28.67 -40.62
C GLU A 195 -52.32 -30.00 -40.47
#